data_AF-A0A4R9IFN7-F1
#
_entry.id   AF-A0A4R9IFN7-F1
#
_cell.length_a   1.000
_cell.length_b   1.000
_cell.length_c   1.000
_cell.angle_alpha   90.00
_cell.angle_beta   90.00
_cell.angle_gamma   90.00
#
_symmetry.space_group_name_H-M   'P 1'
#
loop_
_entity.id
_entity.type
_entity.pdbx_description
1 polymer ?
#
loop_
_entity_poly.entity_id
_entity_poly.type
_entity_poly.pdbx_seq_one_letter_code
_entity_poly.pdbx_strand_id
1 'polypeptide(L)'
;MSKHLFFIPLFFILSVFLSCTPKKQEINAYDLKRVLERFAQNRIQTGIMADTKRPTPTDSALFEEACDVYRLSVPEAKEMLKKENKALYESIYGNE
;
A
#
# COMPACT_ATOMS: atom_id res chain seq x y z
N MET A 1 -46.54 -16.76 8.62
CA MET A 1 -45.16 -17.01 9.08
C MET A 1 -44.22 -16.84 7.89
N SER A 2 -43.43 -15.77 7.79
CA SER A 2 -42.22 -15.62 6.92
C SER A 2 -41.85 -14.15 6.72
N LYS A 3 -41.46 -13.44 7.77
CA LYS A 3 -40.81 -12.12 7.63
C LYS A 3 -39.35 -12.12 8.09
N HIS A 4 -38.93 -13.15 8.83
CA HIS A 4 -37.58 -13.26 9.36
C HIS A 4 -36.56 -13.86 8.36
N LEU A 5 -37.02 -14.55 7.31
CA LEU A 5 -36.13 -15.16 6.31
C LEU A 5 -35.45 -14.14 5.37
N PHE A 6 -35.99 -12.92 5.27
CA PHE A 6 -35.41 -11.85 4.43
C PHE A 6 -34.34 -10.99 5.16
N PHE A 7 -34.34 -10.99 6.50
CA PHE A 7 -33.40 -10.19 7.29
C PHE A 7 -31.99 -10.81 7.36
N ILE A 8 -31.89 -12.13 7.30
CA ILE A 8 -30.63 -12.87 7.37
C ILE A 8 -29.71 -12.57 6.17
N PRO A 9 -30.16 -12.63 4.89
CA PRO A 9 -29.29 -12.31 3.77
C PRO A 9 -28.88 -10.82 3.76
N LEU A 10 -29.76 -9.91 4.19
CA LEU A 10 -29.45 -8.48 4.27
C LEU A 10 -28.35 -8.19 5.31
N PHE A 11 -28.41 -8.84 6.48
CA PHE A 11 -27.38 -8.71 7.51
C PHE A 11 -26.04 -9.28 7.06
N PHE A 12 -26.05 -10.39 6.31
CA PHE A 12 -24.84 -11.01 5.77
C PHE A 12 -24.19 -10.17 4.66
N ILE A 13 -25.00 -9.48 3.84
CA ILE A 13 -24.50 -8.54 2.83
C ILE A 13 -23.89 -7.31 3.53
N LEU A 14 -24.54 -6.78 4.57
CA LEU A 14 -24.08 -5.61 5.31
C LEU A 14 -22.74 -5.86 6.03
N SER A 15 -22.54 -7.06 6.59
CA SER A 15 -21.30 -7.41 7.28
C SER A 15 -20.08 -7.51 6.33
N VAL A 16 -20.28 -7.93 5.08
CA VAL A 16 -19.23 -7.96 4.06
C VAL A 16 -18.79 -6.54 3.68
N PHE A 17 -19.73 -5.60 3.55
CA PHE A 17 -19.39 -4.19 3.26
C PHE A 17 -18.68 -3.48 4.43
N LEU A 18 -18.93 -3.89 5.67
CA LEU A 18 -18.27 -3.36 6.86
C LEU A 18 -16.85 -3.92 7.09
N SER A 19 -16.43 -4.92 6.30
CA SER A 19 -15.12 -5.58 6.46
C SER A 19 -13.95 -4.78 5.83
N CYS A 20 -14.20 -3.62 5.25
CA CYS A 20 -13.18 -2.68 4.81
C CYS A 20 -12.52 -1.98 6.01
N THR A 21 -11.53 -2.62 6.66
CA THR A 21 -10.70 -1.91 7.66
C THR A 21 -9.97 -0.76 6.97
N PRO A 22 -10.10 0.48 7.46
CA PRO A 22 -9.44 1.64 6.85
C PRO A 22 -7.92 1.50 6.92
N LYS A 23 -7.23 2.12 5.96
CA LYS A 23 -5.77 2.25 6.00
C LYS A 23 -5.37 3.05 7.24
N LYS A 24 -4.23 2.71 7.84
CA LYS A 24 -3.69 3.44 8.98
C LYS A 24 -3.31 4.87 8.54
N GLN A 25 -3.85 5.87 9.26
CA GLN A 25 -3.63 7.31 9.03
C GLN A 25 -2.55 7.95 9.92
N GLU A 26 -1.97 7.18 10.83
CA GLU A 26 -0.82 7.64 11.61
C GLU A 26 0.32 6.67 11.36
N ILE A 27 1.20 7.07 10.45
CA ILE A 27 2.43 6.34 10.16
C ILE A 27 3.48 6.78 11.16
N ASN A 28 4.22 5.83 11.73
CA ASN A 28 5.38 6.10 12.57
C ASN A 28 6.67 5.63 11.89
N ALA A 29 7.83 5.93 12.49
CA ALA A 29 9.13 5.55 11.93
C ALA A 29 9.29 4.03 11.71
N TYR A 30 8.67 3.21 12.55
CA TYR A 30 8.70 1.75 12.40
C TYR A 30 7.88 1.29 11.19
N ASP A 31 6.70 1.88 10.98
CA ASP A 31 5.87 1.61 9.81
C ASP A 31 6.59 1.99 8.52
N LEU A 32 7.20 3.19 8.48
CA LEU A 32 7.98 3.64 7.32
C LEU A 32 9.18 2.69 7.06
N LYS A 33 9.87 2.25 8.11
CA LYS A 33 10.96 1.27 7.97
C LYS A 33 10.50 -0.02 7.29
N ARG A 34 9.34 -0.56 7.70
CA ARG A 34 8.76 -1.76 7.07
C ARG A 34 8.44 -1.55 5.59
N VAL A 35 7.85 -0.41 5.24
CA VAL A 35 7.60 -0.04 3.84
C VAL A 35 8.90 -0.01 3.05
N LEU A 36 9.94 0.62 3.58
CA LEU A 36 11.23 0.74 2.90
C LEU A 36 11.94 -0.61 2.74
N GLU A 37 11.86 -1.49 3.73
CA GLU A 37 12.38 -2.86 3.63
C GLU A 37 11.68 -3.64 2.52
N ARG A 38 10.34 -3.56 2.45
CA ARG A 38 9.56 -4.24 1.40
C ARG A 38 9.83 -3.64 0.02
N PHE A 39 9.87 -2.31 -0.08
CA PHE A 39 10.23 -1.60 -1.31
C PHE A 39 11.61 -2.04 -1.82
N ALA A 40 12.62 -2.09 -0.95
CA ALA A 40 13.98 -2.52 -1.32
C ALA A 40 14.00 -3.97 -1.83
N GLN A 41 13.29 -4.88 -1.16
CA GLN A 41 13.16 -6.28 -1.60
C GLN A 41 12.50 -6.36 -2.99
N ASN A 42 11.38 -5.68 -3.18
CA ASN A 42 10.64 -5.69 -4.43
C ASN A 42 11.47 -5.08 -5.58
N ARG A 43 12.21 -4.01 -5.32
CA ARG A 43 13.10 -3.36 -6.30
C ARG A 43 14.23 -4.28 -6.75
N ILE A 44 14.89 -4.95 -5.80
CA ILE A 44 15.93 -5.95 -6.11
C ILE A 44 15.34 -7.11 -6.92
N GLN A 45 14.21 -7.66 -6.49
CA GLN A 45 13.53 -8.75 -7.19
C GLN A 45 13.13 -8.34 -8.62
N THR A 46 12.64 -7.11 -8.79
CA THR A 46 12.27 -6.54 -10.08
C THR A 46 13.48 -6.47 -11.01
N GLY A 47 14.64 -6.03 -10.50
CA GLY A 47 15.90 -6.03 -11.27
C GLY A 47 16.36 -7.43 -11.67
N ILE A 48 16.20 -8.42 -10.79
CA ILE A 48 16.56 -9.83 -11.07
C ILE A 48 15.61 -10.46 -12.10
N MET A 49 14.33 -10.14 -12.02
CA MET A 49 13.27 -10.68 -12.89
C MET A 49 13.00 -9.83 -14.13
N ALA A 50 13.84 -8.84 -14.40
CA ALA A 50 13.67 -7.93 -15.53
C ALA A 50 13.67 -8.73 -16.84
N ASP A 51 12.58 -8.59 -17.61
CA ASP A 51 12.37 -9.24 -18.89
C ASP A 51 12.13 -8.15 -19.94
N THR A 52 12.75 -8.26 -21.11
CA THR A 52 12.57 -7.32 -22.22
C THR A 52 11.14 -7.33 -22.78
N LYS A 53 10.34 -8.34 -22.44
CA LYS A 53 8.94 -8.47 -22.87
C LYS A 53 7.93 -7.86 -21.90
N ARG A 54 8.33 -7.46 -20.69
CA ARG A 54 7.42 -6.92 -19.67
C ARG A 54 7.88 -5.55 -19.18
N PRO A 55 6.97 -4.57 -19.03
CA PRO A 55 7.33 -3.29 -18.47
C PRO A 55 7.81 -3.46 -17.03
N THR A 56 8.93 -2.82 -16.72
CA THR A 56 9.47 -2.77 -15.35
C THR A 56 8.67 -1.71 -14.56
N PRO A 57 8.13 -2.03 -13.37
CA PRO A 57 7.45 -1.06 -12.54
C PRO A 57 8.42 0.07 -12.11
N THR A 58 7.89 1.28 -11.96
CA THR A 58 8.66 2.43 -11.48
C THR A 58 8.93 2.32 -9.98
N ASP A 59 9.97 3.02 -9.50
CA ASP A 59 10.27 3.07 -8.07
C ASP A 59 9.05 3.62 -7.26
N SER A 60 8.30 4.58 -7.82
CA SER A 60 7.05 5.08 -7.22
C SER A 60 5.98 3.99 -7.08
N ALA A 61 5.74 3.20 -8.13
CA ALA A 61 4.77 2.11 -8.10
C ALA A 61 5.16 1.03 -7.08
N LEU A 62 6.45 0.69 -7.00
CA LEU A 62 6.97 -0.28 -6.03
C LEU A 62 6.82 0.20 -4.58
N PHE A 63 7.00 1.51 -4.34
CA PHE A 63 6.80 2.10 -3.00
C PHE A 63 5.31 2.12 -2.61
N GLU A 64 4.43 2.47 -3.54
CA GLU A 64 2.98 2.49 -3.31
C GLU A 64 2.42 1.08 -3.04
N GLU A 65 2.91 0.08 -3.79
CA GLU A 65 2.59 -1.34 -3.53
C GLU A 65 3.03 -1.74 -2.11
N ALA A 66 4.23 -1.34 -1.68
CA ALA A 66 4.72 -1.63 -0.33
C ALA A 66 3.84 -0.97 0.75
N CYS A 67 3.32 0.23 0.52
CA CYS A 67 2.35 0.87 1.42
C CYS A 67 1.03 0.08 1.46
N ASP A 68 0.55 -0.41 0.32
CA ASP A 68 -0.68 -1.19 0.23
C ASP A 68 -0.60 -2.53 0.97
N VAL A 69 0.54 -3.24 0.87
CA VAL A 69 0.79 -4.49 1.60
C VAL A 69 0.63 -4.31 3.11
N TYR A 70 1.10 -3.17 3.66
CA TYR A 70 0.97 -2.86 5.08
C TYR A 70 -0.28 -2.04 5.43
N ARG A 71 -1.16 -1.79 4.46
CA ARG A 71 -2.40 -1.01 4.61
C ARG A 71 -2.13 0.40 5.19
N LEU A 72 -1.08 1.04 4.72
CA LEU A 72 -0.66 2.38 5.14
C LEU A 72 -1.12 3.43 4.13
N SER A 73 -1.38 4.64 4.62
CA SER A 73 -1.70 5.81 3.79
C SER A 73 -0.50 6.24 2.95
N VAL A 74 -0.59 6.13 1.61
CA VAL A 74 0.47 6.58 0.70
C VAL A 74 0.82 8.06 0.89
N PRO A 75 -0.15 9.00 0.98
CA PRO A 75 0.16 10.42 1.20
C PRO A 75 0.98 10.67 2.46
N GLU A 76 0.62 10.04 3.58
CA GLU A 76 1.36 10.20 4.84
C GLU A 76 2.73 9.51 4.79
N ALA A 77 2.84 8.38 4.09
CA ALA A 77 4.11 7.68 3.94
C ALA A 77 5.08 8.52 3.12
N LYS A 78 4.58 9.19 2.07
CA LYS A 78 5.32 10.17 1.26
C LYS A 78 5.78 11.36 2.09
N GLU A 79 4.90 11.96 2.88
CA GLU A 79 5.26 13.10 3.74
C GLU A 79 6.28 12.70 4.82
N MET A 80 6.12 11.54 5.45
CA MET A 80 7.09 11.04 6.41
C MET A 80 8.44 10.72 5.75
N LEU A 81 8.42 10.07 4.59
CA LEU A 81 9.64 9.79 3.82
C LEU A 81 10.37 11.08 3.44
N LYS A 82 9.63 12.10 2.98
CA LYS A 82 10.19 13.41 2.62
C LYS A 82 10.83 14.11 3.83
N LYS A 83 10.20 13.98 5.01
CA LYS A 83 10.72 14.52 6.27
C LYS A 83 11.98 13.80 6.75
N GLU A 84 11.99 12.46 6.71
CA GLU A 84 13.09 11.64 7.21
C GLU A 84 14.28 11.57 6.24
N ASN A 85 14.00 11.49 4.93
CA ASN A 85 15.02 11.38 3.89
C ASN A 85 14.54 11.97 2.56
N LYS A 86 14.71 13.29 2.43
CA LYS A 86 14.35 14.04 1.23
C LYS A 86 15.03 13.51 -0.05
N ALA A 87 16.30 13.11 0.02
CA ALA A 87 17.02 12.61 -1.15
C ALA A 87 16.42 11.29 -1.67
N LEU A 88 16.02 10.39 -0.77
CA LEU A 88 15.35 9.15 -1.14
C LEU A 88 13.94 9.42 -1.70
N TYR A 89 13.21 10.36 -1.10
CA TYR A 89 11.92 10.81 -1.64
C TYR A 89 12.06 11.32 -3.09
N GLU A 90 13.03 12.19 -3.34
CA GLU A 90 13.31 12.72 -4.69
C GLU A 90 13.79 11.63 -5.65
N SER A 91 14.55 10.64 -5.18
CA SER A 91 14.92 9.49 -6.02
C SER A 91 13.72 8.63 -6.45
N ILE A 92 12.66 8.57 -5.63
CA ILE A 92 11.47 7.75 -5.90
C ILE A 92 10.43 8.53 -6.71
N TYR A 93 10.27 9.83 -6.45
CA TYR A 93 9.18 10.67 -6.99
C TYR A 93 9.63 11.90 -7.79
N GLY A 94 10.93 12.23 -7.85
CA GLY A 94 11.44 13.49 -8.41
C GLY A 94 11.55 13.55 -9.94
N ASN A 95 11.24 12.45 -10.64
CA ASN A 95 11.27 12.37 -12.10
C ASN A 95 9.86 12.41 -12.73
N GLU A 96 8.85 12.89 -11.98
CA GLU A 96 7.48 13.10 -12.46
C GLU A 96 7.31 14.46 -13.15
#